data_AF-A0A4T0WF98-F1
#
_entry.id   AF-A0A4T0WF98-F1
#
_cell.length_a   1.000
_cell.length_b   1.000
_cell.length_c   1.000
_cell.angle_alpha   90.00
_cell.angle_beta   90.00
_cell.angle_gamma   90.00
#
_symmetry.space_group_name_H-M   'P 1'
#
loop_
_entity.id
_entity.type
_entity.pdbx_description
1 polymer ?
#
loop_
_entity_poly.entity_id
_entity_poly.type
_entity_poly.pdbx_seq_one_letter_code
_entity_poly.pdbx_strand_id
1 'polypeptide(L)'
;MEGPQYVHLSGSTIASGTIGGFLFFDWSIAAQHGSGTLEATSLNLTVREGPAFYLATFSADIILKSAWIDNPSGILLLADTSTASRDLERIEPQRWSGNPISSNSSLTITDTRGISGDIVTRGGCTVAVRLLANSSWEGGANASLVNGRGGLTVQIDETSTWTVSKNSFVRGLSITGGDVSRVVDRNATVAYDKSAPESLWLQGRTYALKNGGQLRPWN
;
A
#
# COMPACT_ATOMS: atom_id res chain seq x y z
N MET A 1 0.09 -9.62 15.34
CA MET A 1 1.02 -8.91 16.21
C MET A 1 0.08 -7.98 17.00
N GLU A 2 -0.22 -8.27 18.27
CA GLU A 2 -1.36 -7.66 19.03
C GLU A 2 -1.02 -6.37 19.82
N GLY A 3 -1.88 -5.34 19.76
CA GLY A 3 -1.73 -4.04 20.46
C GLY A 3 -0.83 -3.00 19.76
N PRO A 4 -0.66 -1.77 20.32
CA PRO A 4 0.27 -0.77 19.78
C PRO A 4 1.68 -1.35 19.76
N GLN A 5 2.30 -1.38 18.58
CA GLN A 5 3.52 -2.13 18.38
C GLN A 5 4.52 -1.32 17.58
N TYR A 6 5.78 -1.41 18.00
CA TYR A 6 6.88 -0.81 17.29
C TYR A 6 7.91 -1.89 16.98
N VAL A 7 8.10 -2.16 15.69
CA VAL A 7 9.12 -3.09 15.18
C VAL A 7 10.19 -2.29 14.49
N HIS A 8 11.43 -2.46 14.93
CA HIS A 8 12.60 -1.89 14.28
C HIS A 8 13.49 -3.02 13.77
N LEU A 9 13.75 -3.04 12.46
CA LEU A 9 14.63 -4.01 11.79
C LEU A 9 15.79 -3.26 11.13
N SER A 10 17.00 -3.77 11.33
CA SER A 10 18.22 -3.21 10.74
C SER A 10 19.13 -4.33 10.26
N GLY A 11 19.40 -4.38 8.95
CA GLY A 11 20.25 -5.40 8.33
C GLY A 11 19.67 -6.83 8.39
N SER A 12 18.34 -6.95 8.52
CA SER A 12 17.67 -8.23 8.72
C SER A 12 17.41 -8.95 7.39
N THR A 13 17.63 -10.26 7.36
CA THR A 13 17.15 -11.15 6.28
C THR A 13 16.04 -12.04 6.84
N ILE A 14 14.86 -11.98 6.23
CA ILE A 14 13.65 -12.67 6.71
C ILE A 14 13.05 -13.46 5.55
N ALA A 15 12.73 -14.73 5.80
CA ALA A 15 11.93 -15.56 4.90
C ALA A 15 10.57 -15.83 5.57
N SER A 16 9.48 -15.52 4.87
CA SER A 16 8.14 -15.56 5.45
C SER A 16 7.47 -16.93 5.35
N GLY A 17 6.33 -17.07 6.05
CA GLY A 17 5.44 -18.22 6.00
C GLY A 17 4.36 -18.13 4.90
N THR A 18 3.23 -18.81 5.09
CA THR A 18 2.23 -19.11 4.04
C THR A 18 1.11 -18.06 3.87
N ILE A 19 1.22 -16.86 4.46
CA ILE A 19 0.11 -15.87 4.47
C ILE A 19 0.56 -14.49 4.02
N GLY A 20 1.82 -14.17 4.24
CA GLY A 20 2.45 -12.95 3.76
C GLY A 20 3.84 -12.82 4.34
N GLY A 21 4.52 -11.73 4.00
CA GLY A 21 5.77 -11.32 4.61
C GLY A 21 5.59 -10.96 6.08
N PHE A 22 4.85 -9.88 6.30
CA PHE A 22 4.41 -9.39 7.60
C PHE A 22 2.90 -9.35 7.67
N LEU A 23 2.33 -9.87 8.76
CA LEU A 23 0.89 -9.85 9.03
C LEU A 23 0.61 -8.93 10.23
N PHE A 24 -0.13 -7.85 9.95
CA PHE A 24 -0.62 -6.89 10.92
C PHE A 24 -2.07 -7.23 11.24
N PHE A 25 -2.30 -7.66 12.46
CA PHE A 25 -3.60 -8.13 12.93
C PHE A 25 -3.72 -7.88 14.42
N ASP A 26 -4.91 -7.53 14.85
CA ASP A 26 -5.33 -7.50 16.24
C ASP A 26 -6.51 -8.47 16.42
N TRP A 27 -6.45 -9.29 17.47
CA TRP A 27 -7.55 -10.18 17.87
C TRP A 27 -8.63 -9.41 18.66
N SER A 28 -8.24 -8.30 19.28
CA SER A 28 -9.12 -7.48 20.10
C SER A 28 -10.09 -6.69 19.22
N ILE A 29 -11.37 -6.98 19.39
CA ILE A 29 -12.52 -6.34 18.73
C ILE A 29 -12.91 -5.00 19.36
N ALA A 30 -11.96 -4.28 19.93
CA ALA A 30 -12.23 -2.97 20.54
C ALA A 30 -12.53 -1.93 19.45
N ALA A 31 -13.49 -1.04 19.69
CA ALA A 31 -13.96 -0.02 18.74
C ALA A 31 -12.89 1.01 18.31
N GLN A 32 -11.71 1.01 18.94
CA GLN A 32 -10.55 1.82 18.58
C GLN A 32 -9.30 0.95 18.62
N HIS A 33 -8.71 0.67 17.46
CA HIS A 33 -7.40 0.03 17.37
C HIS A 33 -6.32 1.10 17.52
N GLY A 34 -5.22 0.74 18.18
CA GLY A 34 -3.96 1.48 18.01
C GLY A 34 -3.44 1.35 16.57
N SER A 35 -2.40 2.11 16.25
CA SER A 35 -1.56 1.83 15.08
C SER A 35 -0.28 1.15 15.55
N GLY A 36 0.27 0.30 14.69
CA GLY A 36 1.65 -0.17 14.83
C GLY A 36 2.57 0.57 13.88
N THR A 37 3.87 0.43 14.12
CA THR A 37 4.91 0.94 13.25
C THR A 37 5.90 -0.17 12.95
N LEU A 38 6.24 -0.33 11.67
CA LEU A 38 7.36 -1.13 11.22
C LEU A 38 8.37 -0.21 10.56
N GLU A 39 9.53 -0.07 11.16
CA GLU A 39 10.68 0.61 10.56
C GLU A 39 11.72 -0.44 10.16
N ALA A 40 12.03 -0.52 8.87
CA ALA A 40 12.95 -1.50 8.34
C ALA A 40 14.03 -0.83 7.49
N THR A 41 15.28 -0.90 7.95
CA THR A 41 16.46 -0.44 7.22
C THR A 41 17.29 -1.64 6.75
N SER A 42 17.66 -1.67 5.47
CA SER A 42 18.42 -2.78 4.87
C SER A 42 17.75 -4.14 5.07
N LEU A 43 16.41 -4.18 4.95
CA LEU A 43 15.63 -5.42 5.02
C LEU A 43 15.78 -6.21 3.72
N ASN A 44 16.09 -7.50 3.82
CA ASN A 44 15.93 -8.45 2.73
C ASN A 44 14.79 -9.43 3.06
N LEU A 45 13.64 -9.27 2.42
CA LEU A 45 12.45 -10.06 2.66
C LEU A 45 12.18 -10.99 1.48
N THR A 46 12.12 -12.30 1.74
CA THR A 46 11.62 -13.30 0.79
C THR A 46 10.26 -13.79 1.24
N VAL A 47 9.22 -13.50 0.46
CA VAL A 47 7.85 -13.92 0.72
C VAL A 47 7.60 -15.24 0.00
N ARG A 48 7.05 -16.24 0.71
CA ARG A 48 6.72 -17.53 0.08
C ARG A 48 5.35 -17.51 -0.58
N GLU A 49 4.35 -17.02 0.14
CA GLU A 49 2.97 -16.94 -0.32
C GLU A 49 2.31 -15.65 0.23
N GLY A 50 1.29 -15.17 -0.49
CA GLY A 50 0.55 -13.98 -0.09
C GLY A 50 1.31 -12.67 -0.29
N PRO A 51 0.76 -11.54 0.20
CA PRO A 51 1.37 -10.22 0.04
C PRO A 51 2.62 -10.03 0.91
N ALA A 52 3.50 -9.08 0.55
CA ALA A 52 4.65 -8.76 1.40
C ALA A 52 4.22 -8.13 2.74
N PHE A 53 3.20 -7.27 2.72
CA PHE A 53 2.58 -6.72 3.91
C PHE A 53 1.07 -6.95 3.86
N TYR A 54 0.52 -7.63 4.87
CA TYR A 54 -0.91 -7.86 5.02
C TYR A 54 -1.45 -7.10 6.23
N LEU A 55 -2.22 -6.06 5.97
CA LEU A 55 -2.99 -5.29 6.96
C LEU A 55 -4.40 -5.90 7.05
N ALA A 56 -4.59 -6.86 7.95
CA ALA A 56 -5.84 -7.60 8.05
C ALA A 56 -6.87 -6.83 8.87
N THR A 57 -6.56 -6.57 10.14
CA THR A 57 -7.51 -6.01 11.13
C THR A 57 -6.90 -4.88 11.96
N PHE A 58 -5.75 -4.35 11.51
CA PHE A 58 -4.93 -3.42 12.28
C PHE A 58 -4.30 -2.37 11.37
N SER A 59 -4.25 -1.12 11.84
CA SER A 59 -3.59 -0.01 11.15
C SER A 59 -2.09 -0.07 11.38
N ALA A 60 -1.28 0.25 10.36
CA ALA A 60 0.16 0.30 10.53
C ALA A 60 0.82 1.38 9.69
N ASP A 61 1.90 1.94 10.23
CA ASP A 61 2.85 2.79 9.53
C ASP A 61 4.09 1.97 9.19
N ILE A 62 4.27 1.67 7.90
CA ILE A 62 5.38 0.88 7.40
C ILE A 62 6.38 1.82 6.74
N ILE A 63 7.64 1.79 7.18
CA ILE A 63 8.73 2.61 6.66
C ILE A 63 9.84 1.68 6.18
N LEU A 64 10.14 1.73 4.90
CA LEU A 64 11.17 0.94 4.24
C LEU A 64 12.31 1.84 3.78
N LYS A 65 13.52 1.51 4.23
CA LYS A 65 14.77 2.13 3.81
C LYS A 65 15.76 1.09 3.31
N SER A 66 16.31 1.30 2.11
CA SER A 66 17.25 0.38 1.46
C SER A 66 16.77 -1.09 1.47
N ALA A 67 15.47 -1.31 1.31
CA ALA A 67 14.87 -2.64 1.38
C ALA A 67 14.90 -3.39 0.03
N TRP A 68 15.00 -4.71 0.10
CA TRP A 68 14.82 -5.64 -1.00
C TRP A 68 13.69 -6.61 -0.66
N ILE A 69 12.71 -6.75 -1.55
CA ILE A 69 11.56 -7.62 -1.35
C ILE A 69 11.41 -8.51 -2.56
N ASP A 70 11.56 -9.82 -2.35
CA ASP A 70 11.17 -10.84 -3.31
C ASP A 70 9.80 -11.38 -2.92
N ASN A 71 8.81 -11.17 -3.78
CA ASN A 71 7.44 -11.57 -3.52
C ASN A 71 6.75 -12.11 -4.80
N PRO A 72 6.65 -13.43 -4.94
CA PRO A 72 6.12 -14.06 -6.16
C PRO A 72 4.61 -13.84 -6.34
N SER A 73 3.86 -13.42 -5.31
CA SER A 73 2.43 -13.12 -5.46
C SER A 73 2.17 -11.87 -6.30
N GLY A 74 3.17 -10.99 -6.43
CA GLY A 74 3.03 -9.69 -7.08
C GLY A 74 2.20 -8.68 -6.26
N ILE A 75 1.84 -8.96 -5.01
CA ILE A 75 1.10 -8.03 -4.14
C ILE A 75 2.04 -7.50 -3.06
N LEU A 76 2.51 -6.26 -3.20
CA LEU A 76 3.36 -5.63 -2.20
C LEU A 76 2.60 -5.44 -0.88
N LEU A 77 1.40 -4.88 -0.92
CA LEU A 77 0.62 -4.59 0.27
C LEU A 77 -0.87 -4.84 0.03
N LEU A 78 -1.48 -5.60 0.94
CA LEU A 78 -2.92 -5.85 0.97
C LEU A 78 -3.50 -5.29 2.26
N ALA A 79 -4.47 -4.38 2.15
CA ALA A 79 -5.31 -3.95 3.27
C ALA A 79 -6.73 -4.44 3.02
N ASP A 80 -7.18 -5.45 3.76
CA ASP A 80 -8.41 -6.16 3.42
C ASP A 80 -9.14 -6.68 4.66
N THR A 81 -10.28 -6.07 4.96
CA THR A 81 -11.23 -6.53 5.98
C THR A 81 -12.24 -7.55 5.45
N SER A 82 -12.31 -7.76 4.14
CA SER A 82 -13.32 -8.62 3.50
C SER A 82 -12.97 -10.10 3.62
N THR A 83 -11.69 -10.44 3.65
CA THR A 83 -11.21 -11.83 3.78
C THR A 83 -10.38 -12.09 5.02
N ALA A 84 -10.00 -11.06 5.78
CA ALA A 84 -9.16 -11.16 6.98
C ALA A 84 -9.62 -12.26 7.94
N SER A 85 -10.90 -12.29 8.30
CA SER A 85 -11.44 -13.29 9.24
C SER A 85 -11.14 -14.72 8.80
N ARG A 86 -11.44 -15.06 7.54
CA ARG A 86 -11.22 -16.40 6.97
C ARG A 86 -9.73 -16.74 6.91
N ASP A 87 -8.91 -15.77 6.52
CA ASP A 87 -7.48 -15.99 6.39
C ASP A 87 -6.80 -16.14 7.76
N LEU A 88 -7.28 -15.44 8.79
CA LEU A 88 -6.84 -15.58 10.19
C LEU A 88 -7.34 -16.87 10.85
N GLU A 89 -8.59 -17.29 10.57
CA GLU A 89 -9.14 -18.58 11.01
C GLU A 89 -8.32 -19.76 10.49
N ARG A 90 -7.69 -19.63 9.30
CA ARG A 90 -6.76 -20.65 8.78
C ARG A 90 -5.49 -20.78 9.62
N ILE A 91 -5.04 -19.72 10.29
CA ILE A 91 -3.86 -19.71 11.16
C ILE A 91 -4.18 -20.31 12.51
N GLU A 92 -5.17 -19.71 13.17
CA GLU A 92 -5.58 -20.07 14.53
C GLU A 92 -7.10 -20.27 14.55
N PRO A 93 -7.58 -21.50 14.25
CA PRO A 93 -9.00 -21.82 14.31
C PRO A 93 -9.58 -21.50 15.70
N GLN A 94 -10.81 -20.98 15.74
CA GLN A 94 -11.58 -20.70 16.97
C GLN A 94 -11.11 -19.51 17.82
N ARG A 95 -10.14 -18.71 17.37
CA ARG A 95 -9.74 -17.46 18.06
C ARG A 95 -10.33 -16.18 17.48
N TRP A 96 -10.80 -16.23 16.24
CA TRP A 96 -11.46 -15.09 15.62
C TRP A 96 -12.95 -15.05 15.98
N SER A 97 -13.41 -13.96 16.59
CA SER A 97 -14.84 -13.76 16.92
C SER A 97 -15.36 -12.37 16.57
N GLY A 98 -14.67 -11.66 15.67
CA GLY A 98 -14.88 -10.24 15.38
C GLY A 98 -15.38 -9.92 13.98
N ASN A 99 -15.91 -8.71 13.81
CA ASN A 99 -16.01 -8.09 12.50
C ASN A 99 -14.71 -7.32 12.22
N PRO A 100 -14.01 -7.59 11.10
CA PRO A 100 -12.83 -6.82 10.73
C PRO A 100 -13.16 -5.33 10.60
N ILE A 101 -12.30 -4.47 11.13
CA ILE A 101 -12.44 -3.02 11.09
C ILE A 101 -11.44 -2.45 10.08
N SER A 102 -11.89 -1.50 9.26
CA SER A 102 -11.09 -0.92 8.18
C SER A 102 -9.82 -0.25 8.73
N SER A 103 -8.66 -0.67 8.23
CA SER A 103 -7.37 -0.08 8.60
C SER A 103 -7.16 1.27 7.91
N ASN A 104 -6.47 2.19 8.60
CA ASN A 104 -5.92 3.40 8.01
C ASN A 104 -4.40 3.37 8.17
N SER A 105 -3.70 3.01 7.11
CA SER A 105 -2.29 2.65 7.16
C SER A 105 -1.45 3.51 6.23
N SER A 106 -0.14 3.50 6.43
CA SER A 106 0.81 4.14 5.54
C SER A 106 1.94 3.20 5.12
N LEU A 107 2.45 3.42 3.92
CA LEU A 107 3.68 2.82 3.41
C LEU A 107 4.59 3.93 2.90
N THR A 108 5.68 4.16 3.61
CA THR A 108 6.73 5.09 3.20
C THR A 108 7.91 4.29 2.66
N ILE A 109 8.24 4.52 1.40
CA ILE A 109 9.44 4.00 0.74
C ILE A 109 10.40 5.17 0.62
N THR A 110 11.55 5.09 1.30
CA THR A 110 12.57 6.13 1.34
C THR A 110 13.93 5.56 1.00
N ASP A 111 14.73 6.23 0.17
CA ASP A 111 16.08 5.76 -0.22
C ASP A 111 16.11 4.27 -0.63
N THR A 112 15.06 3.86 -1.37
CA THR A 112 14.85 2.46 -1.77
C THR A 112 14.36 2.38 -3.20
N ARG A 113 15.05 1.60 -4.02
CA ARG A 113 14.73 1.41 -5.44
C ARG A 113 14.32 -0.04 -5.72
N GLY A 114 13.58 -0.22 -6.81
CA GLY A 114 13.16 -1.54 -7.29
C GLY A 114 12.10 -2.25 -6.45
N ILE A 115 11.39 -1.56 -5.55
CA ILE A 115 10.27 -2.18 -4.84
C ILE A 115 9.14 -2.46 -5.83
N SER A 116 8.74 -3.72 -5.94
CA SER A 116 7.72 -4.16 -6.89
C SER A 116 6.52 -4.81 -6.21
N GLY A 117 5.36 -4.69 -6.86
CA GLY A 117 4.12 -5.36 -6.49
C GLY A 117 2.98 -4.38 -6.30
N ASP A 118 1.76 -4.88 -6.47
CA ASP A 118 0.55 -4.08 -6.34
C ASP A 118 0.25 -3.71 -4.90
N ILE A 119 -0.43 -2.58 -4.74
CA ILE A 119 -1.02 -2.19 -3.47
C ILE A 119 -2.54 -2.24 -3.63
N VAL A 120 -3.19 -3.02 -2.77
CA VAL A 120 -4.61 -3.37 -2.87
C VAL A 120 -5.32 -2.95 -1.59
N THR A 121 -6.43 -2.23 -1.70
CA THR A 121 -7.30 -1.92 -0.55
C THR A 121 -8.72 -2.39 -0.78
N ARG A 122 -9.34 -2.97 0.26
CA ARG A 122 -10.69 -3.57 0.24
C ARG A 122 -11.42 -3.31 1.55
N GLY A 123 -12.74 -3.49 1.54
CA GLY A 123 -13.58 -3.40 2.73
C GLY A 123 -13.48 -2.06 3.49
N GLY A 124 -13.24 -0.97 2.75
CA GLY A 124 -13.15 0.38 3.30
C GLY A 124 -11.77 0.75 3.88
N CYS A 125 -10.75 -0.10 3.75
CA CYS A 125 -9.39 0.23 4.18
C CYS A 125 -8.77 1.36 3.35
N THR A 126 -7.94 2.18 4.00
CA THR A 126 -7.15 3.24 3.38
C THR A 126 -5.65 2.98 3.51
N VAL A 127 -4.91 3.29 2.46
CA VAL A 127 -3.44 3.25 2.46
C VAL A 127 -2.88 4.55 1.87
N ALA A 128 -2.01 5.23 2.60
CA ALA A 128 -1.23 6.35 2.10
C ALA A 128 0.19 5.87 1.73
N VAL A 129 0.54 5.92 0.45
CA VAL A 129 1.84 5.56 -0.09
C VAL A 129 2.68 6.81 -0.28
N ARG A 130 3.91 6.82 0.25
CA ARG A 130 4.85 7.94 0.14
C ARG A 130 6.15 7.44 -0.48
N LEU A 131 6.54 8.03 -1.60
CA LEU A 131 7.81 7.78 -2.26
C LEU A 131 8.72 8.99 -2.03
N LEU A 132 9.78 8.78 -1.25
CA LEU A 132 10.68 9.83 -0.77
C LEU A 132 12.14 9.49 -1.10
N ALA A 133 13.00 10.51 -1.20
CA ALA A 133 14.45 10.39 -1.26
C ALA A 133 14.94 9.35 -2.27
N ASN A 134 14.80 9.62 -3.57
CA ASN A 134 15.26 8.77 -4.67
C ASN A 134 14.65 7.37 -4.72
N SER A 135 13.39 7.23 -4.27
CA SER A 135 12.71 5.94 -4.21
C SER A 135 11.97 5.58 -5.49
N SER A 136 11.75 4.29 -5.70
CA SER A 136 10.93 3.82 -6.80
C SER A 136 10.03 2.66 -6.40
N TRP A 137 8.76 2.75 -6.81
CA TRP A 137 7.79 1.66 -6.71
C TRP A 137 7.29 1.28 -8.11
N GLU A 138 7.28 -0.01 -8.43
CA GLU A 138 6.66 -0.57 -9.63
C GLU A 138 5.45 -1.43 -9.27
N GLY A 139 4.25 -1.07 -9.75
CA GLY A 139 3.03 -1.80 -9.42
C GLY A 139 1.76 -1.05 -9.80
N GLY A 140 0.62 -1.71 -9.63
CA GLY A 140 -0.70 -1.10 -9.73
C GLY A 140 -1.22 -0.64 -8.37
N ALA A 141 -1.94 0.47 -8.37
CA ALA A 141 -2.79 0.87 -7.25
C ALA A 141 -4.21 0.36 -7.48
N ASN A 142 -4.68 -0.58 -6.66
CA ASN A 142 -5.98 -1.21 -6.81
C ASN A 142 -6.84 -0.91 -5.59
N ALA A 143 -7.29 0.34 -5.48
CA ALA A 143 -8.19 0.74 -4.42
C ALA A 143 -9.64 0.29 -4.69
N SER A 144 -10.33 -0.14 -3.64
CA SER A 144 -11.77 -0.38 -3.63
C SER A 144 -12.45 0.61 -2.69
N LEU A 145 -13.62 1.09 -3.10
CA LEU A 145 -14.45 1.97 -2.29
C LEU A 145 -15.70 1.25 -1.84
N VAL A 146 -16.04 1.40 -0.57
CA VAL A 146 -17.28 0.91 0.02
C VAL A 146 -18.04 2.11 0.55
N ASN A 147 -19.17 2.46 -0.08
CA ASN A 147 -19.99 3.62 0.28
C ASN A 147 -19.17 4.93 0.38
N GLY A 148 -18.24 5.15 -0.56
CA GLY A 148 -17.34 6.33 -0.57
C GLY A 148 -16.19 6.30 0.44
N ARG A 149 -16.03 5.21 1.19
CA ARG A 149 -14.95 4.98 2.16
C ARG A 149 -13.88 4.04 1.61
N GLY A 150 -12.67 4.12 2.14
CA GLY A 150 -11.51 3.40 1.65
C GLY A 150 -10.73 4.15 0.58
N GLY A 151 -9.67 3.54 0.08
CA GLY A 151 -8.91 4.06 -1.05
C GLY A 151 -7.41 3.98 -0.88
N LEU A 152 -6.70 4.51 -1.88
CA LEU A 152 -5.25 4.56 -1.89
C LEU A 152 -4.81 5.94 -2.34
N THR A 153 -4.00 6.59 -1.52
CA THR A 153 -3.41 7.89 -1.85
C THR A 153 -1.93 7.71 -2.13
N VAL A 154 -1.43 8.25 -3.25
CA VAL A 154 -0.01 8.21 -3.62
C VAL A 154 0.57 9.62 -3.52
N GLN A 155 1.70 9.73 -2.85
CA GLN A 155 2.49 10.96 -2.70
C GLN A 155 3.90 10.69 -3.20
N ILE A 156 4.37 11.49 -4.16
CA ILE A 156 5.68 11.32 -4.80
C ILE A 156 6.47 12.60 -4.65
N ASP A 157 7.69 12.54 -4.12
CA ASP A 157 8.58 13.69 -4.10
C ASP A 157 9.25 13.95 -5.45
N GLU A 158 10.05 15.01 -5.55
CA GLU A 158 10.70 15.45 -6.79
C GLU A 158 11.76 14.46 -7.32
N THR A 159 12.19 13.51 -6.48
CA THR A 159 13.30 12.60 -6.77
C THR A 159 12.85 11.16 -7.00
N SER A 160 11.59 10.86 -6.70
CA SER A 160 11.05 9.52 -6.70
C SER A 160 10.12 9.26 -7.88
N THR A 161 9.86 7.99 -8.15
CA THR A 161 9.03 7.60 -9.31
C THR A 161 8.11 6.44 -8.99
N TRP A 162 6.89 6.50 -9.52
CA TRP A 162 5.99 5.36 -9.56
C TRP A 162 5.92 4.84 -11.00
N THR A 163 6.33 3.58 -11.20
CA THR A 163 6.14 2.88 -12.47
C THR A 163 4.82 2.10 -12.43
N VAL A 164 3.84 2.56 -13.20
CA VAL A 164 2.50 1.99 -13.27
C VAL A 164 2.52 0.79 -14.21
N SER A 165 2.43 -0.41 -13.64
CA SER A 165 2.49 -1.67 -14.41
C SER A 165 1.16 -2.06 -15.06
N LYS A 166 0.04 -1.50 -14.60
CA LYS A 166 -1.31 -1.76 -15.11
C LYS A 166 -2.29 -0.66 -14.72
N ASN A 167 -3.49 -0.70 -15.30
CA ASN A 167 -4.56 0.22 -14.96
C ASN A 167 -4.75 0.30 -13.44
N SER A 168 -4.72 1.52 -12.92
CA SER A 168 -4.68 1.82 -11.51
C SER A 168 -5.77 2.81 -11.15
N PHE A 169 -6.23 2.72 -9.91
CA PHE A 169 -7.27 3.55 -9.34
C PHE A 169 -6.78 4.07 -7.98
N VAL A 170 -6.71 5.40 -7.86
CA VAL A 170 -6.26 6.07 -6.64
C VAL A 170 -7.33 7.07 -6.17
N ARG A 171 -7.44 7.19 -4.84
CA ARG A 171 -8.24 8.22 -4.20
C ARG A 171 -7.52 9.56 -4.23
N GLY A 172 -6.20 9.59 -4.03
CA GLY A 172 -5.43 10.83 -4.10
C GLY A 172 -4.12 10.63 -4.84
N LEU A 173 -3.70 11.63 -5.61
CA LEU A 173 -2.37 11.65 -6.22
C LEU A 173 -1.74 13.03 -6.05
N SER A 174 -0.69 13.10 -5.25
CA SER A 174 0.14 14.30 -5.11
C SER A 174 1.55 14.03 -5.65
N ILE A 175 2.08 14.98 -6.43
CA ILE A 175 3.45 14.98 -6.91
C ILE A 175 4.05 16.34 -6.57
N THR A 176 5.14 16.35 -5.79
CA THR A 176 5.84 17.60 -5.49
C THR A 176 6.34 18.23 -6.79
N GLY A 177 6.04 19.51 -6.99
CA GLY A 177 6.35 20.23 -8.23
C GLY A 177 5.39 19.96 -9.40
N GLY A 178 4.41 19.07 -9.27
CA GLY A 178 3.39 18.81 -10.30
C GLY A 178 3.91 18.10 -11.56
N ASP A 179 5.10 17.51 -11.51
CA ASP A 179 5.72 16.83 -12.64
C ASP A 179 5.11 15.43 -12.87
N VAL A 180 4.10 15.35 -13.73
CA VAL A 180 3.43 14.07 -14.07
C VAL A 180 4.38 13.02 -14.66
N SER A 181 5.58 13.38 -15.13
CA SER A 181 6.56 12.41 -15.64
C SER A 181 7.10 11.46 -14.56
N ARG A 182 6.87 11.77 -13.27
CA ARG A 182 7.15 10.88 -12.14
C ARG A 182 6.22 9.67 -12.06
N VAL A 183 5.10 9.72 -12.76
CA VAL A 183 4.23 8.56 -13.01
C VAL A 183 4.63 7.98 -14.36
N VAL A 184 5.49 6.97 -14.33
CA VAL A 184 6.00 6.29 -15.52
C VAL A 184 5.03 5.18 -15.89
N ASP A 185 4.36 5.28 -17.03
CA ASP A 185 3.37 4.29 -17.45
C ASP A 185 3.96 3.19 -18.35
N ARG A 186 3.22 2.09 -18.49
CA ARG A 186 3.43 1.08 -19.54
C ARG A 186 2.16 0.93 -20.39
N ASN A 187 1.72 2.04 -21.02
CA ASN A 187 0.43 2.13 -21.72
C ASN A 187 -0.78 1.91 -20.79
N ALA A 188 -0.61 2.28 -19.51
CA ALA A 188 -1.60 2.08 -18.45
C ALA A 188 -2.36 3.38 -18.13
N THR A 189 -3.58 3.25 -17.64
CA THR A 189 -4.38 4.37 -17.16
C THR A 189 -4.35 4.45 -15.63
N VAL A 190 -4.03 5.62 -15.07
CA VAL A 190 -4.26 5.95 -13.66
C VAL A 190 -5.51 6.80 -13.57
N ALA A 191 -6.53 6.28 -12.89
CA ALA A 191 -7.73 7.03 -12.54
C ALA A 191 -7.54 7.67 -11.15
N TYR A 192 -7.71 9.00 -11.04
CA TYR A 192 -7.64 9.73 -9.77
C TYR A 192 -8.96 10.42 -9.40
N ASP A 193 -9.26 10.55 -8.10
CA ASP A 193 -10.45 11.28 -7.65
C ASP A 193 -10.18 12.77 -7.81
N LYS A 194 -10.94 13.45 -8.67
CA LYS A 194 -10.78 14.90 -8.91
C LYS A 194 -11.21 15.76 -7.72
N SER A 195 -11.98 15.20 -6.79
CA SER A 195 -12.50 15.88 -5.61
C SER A 195 -11.60 15.70 -4.39
N ALA A 196 -10.63 14.78 -4.46
CA ALA A 196 -9.69 14.56 -3.37
C ALA A 196 -8.70 15.74 -3.25
N PRO A 197 -8.42 16.22 -2.02
CA PRO A 197 -7.49 17.32 -1.77
C PRO A 197 -6.12 17.13 -2.45
N GLU A 198 -5.60 15.92 -2.40
CA GLU A 198 -4.29 15.57 -2.96
C GLU A 198 -4.25 15.69 -4.49
N SER A 199 -5.39 15.59 -5.17
CA SER A 199 -5.51 15.62 -6.62
C SER A 199 -5.97 16.97 -7.18
N LEU A 200 -6.28 17.96 -6.33
CA LEU A 200 -6.87 19.25 -6.78
C LEU A 200 -6.00 19.98 -7.82
N TRP A 201 -4.67 19.81 -7.74
CA TRP A 201 -3.72 20.38 -8.68
C TRP A 201 -3.89 19.86 -10.12
N LEU A 202 -4.52 18.70 -10.31
CA LEU A 202 -4.83 18.13 -11.61
C LEU A 202 -6.06 18.79 -12.28
N GLN A 203 -6.83 19.57 -11.51
CA GLN A 203 -7.99 20.34 -11.99
C GLN A 203 -9.05 19.50 -12.73
N GLY A 204 -9.15 18.21 -12.42
CA GLY A 204 -10.07 17.30 -13.09
C GLY A 204 -9.79 17.11 -14.58
N ARG A 205 -8.54 17.29 -15.04
CA ARG A 205 -8.12 17.11 -16.43
C ARG A 205 -7.48 15.75 -16.69
N THR A 206 -7.50 15.33 -17.96
CA THR A 206 -6.76 14.17 -18.42
C THR A 206 -5.39 14.60 -18.93
N TYR A 207 -4.34 13.88 -18.53
CA TYR A 207 -2.96 14.08 -18.96
C TYR A 207 -2.47 12.83 -19.68
N ALA A 208 -1.78 13.01 -20.80
CA ALA A 208 -1.06 11.93 -21.46
C ALA A 208 0.21 11.62 -20.64
N LEU A 209 0.45 10.34 -20.40
CA LEU A 209 1.69 9.85 -19.81
C LEU A 209 2.67 9.48 -20.92
N LYS A 210 3.96 9.44 -20.57
CA LYS A 210 5.07 9.42 -21.54
C LYS A 210 5.01 8.24 -22.52
N ASN A 211 4.53 7.07 -22.08
CA ASN A 211 4.54 5.83 -22.85
C ASN A 211 3.15 5.43 -23.40
N GLY A 212 2.26 6.41 -23.59
CA GLY A 212 0.95 6.23 -24.22
C GLY A 212 -0.22 6.06 -23.25
N GLY A 213 0.08 5.86 -21.97
CA GLY A 213 -0.89 5.82 -20.89
C GLY A 213 -1.55 7.17 -20.59
N GLN A 214 -2.45 7.17 -19.61
CA GLN A 214 -3.26 8.35 -19.27
C GLN A 214 -3.40 8.50 -17.75
N LEU A 215 -3.32 9.73 -17.26
CA LEU A 215 -3.78 10.11 -15.94
C LEU A 215 -5.11 10.84 -16.11
N ARG A 216 -6.23 10.27 -15.65
CA ARG A 216 -7.57 10.82 -15.90
C ARG A 216 -8.43 10.85 -14.64
N PRO A 217 -9.37 11.80 -14.52
CA PRO A 217 -10.25 11.87 -13.37
C PRO A 217 -11.26 10.71 -13.37
N TRP A 218 -11.68 10.28 -12.19
CA TRP A 218 -12.93 9.55 -11.95
C TRP A 218 -13.85 10.36 -11.02
N ASN A 219 -15.11 9.94 -10.91
CA ASN A 219 -16.17 10.60 -10.13
C ASN A 219 -16.42 9.92 -8.81
#